data_AF-A0A963NAL1-F1
#
_entry.id   AF-A0A963NAL1-F1
#
_cell.length_a   1.000
_cell.length_b   1.000
_cell.length_c   1.000
_cell.angle_alpha   90.00
_cell.angle_beta   90.00
_cell.angle_gamma   90.00
#
_symmetry.space_group_name_H-M   'P 1'
#
loop_
_entity.id
_entity.type
_entity.pdbx_description
1 polymer ?
#
loop_
_entity_poly.entity_id
_entity_poly.type
_entity_poly.pdbx_seq_one_letter_code
_entity_poly.pdbx_strand_id
1 'polypeptide(L)'
;MALLNRLAGRISHSPRAASPLPEKIAVLLEESRWLILIVVASFLALSFWGYNPEDPGWSHAVYTTTLHNPAGRSGAWLADLMLYV
;
A
#
# COMPACT_ATOMS: atom_id res chain seq x y z
N MET A 1 47.59 11.30 41.17
CA MET A 1 46.96 11.18 39.83
C MET A 1 45.60 10.46 39.85
N ALA A 2 44.78 10.55 40.91
CA ALA A 2 43.49 9.83 40.98
C ALA A 2 42.25 10.74 40.91
N LEU A 3 42.44 12.06 40.88
CA LEU A 3 41.36 13.05 41.00
C LEU A 3 40.79 13.52 39.65
N LEU A 4 41.46 13.23 38.54
CA LEU A 4 41.00 13.61 37.19
C LEU A 4 40.08 12.57 36.54
N ASN A 5 40.07 11.32 37.02
CA ASN A 5 39.27 10.26 36.40
C ASN A 5 37.77 10.34 36.75
N ARG A 6 37.38 11.13 37.77
CA ARG A 6 35.97 11.26 38.20
C ARG A 6 35.19 12.36 37.46
N LEU A 7 35.87 13.20 36.67
CA LEU A 7 35.22 14.27 35.90
C LEU A 7 34.84 13.82 34.48
N ALA A 8 35.44 12.74 33.97
CA ALA A 8 35.15 12.19 32.65
C ALA A 8 33.86 11.33 32.60
N GLY A 9 33.27 10.99 33.74
CA GLY A 9 32.11 10.08 33.82
C GLY A 9 30.73 10.74 33.71
N ARG A 10 30.62 12.03 33.38
CA ARG A 10 29.34 12.78 33.42
C ARG A 10 28.74 13.15 32.06
N ILE A 11 29.24 12.62 30.96
CA ILE A 11 28.50 12.65 29.69
C ILE A 11 27.73 11.33 29.56
N SER A 12 26.78 11.12 30.46
CA SER A 12 25.74 10.12 30.29
C SER A 12 24.94 10.50 29.07
N HIS A 13 25.23 9.87 27.93
CA HIS A 13 24.29 9.83 26.82
C HIS A 13 23.04 9.13 27.35
N SER A 14 22.01 9.88 27.71
CA SER A 14 20.68 9.29 27.80
C SER A 14 20.37 8.74 26.42
N PRO A 15 20.18 7.42 26.24
CA PRO A 15 19.56 6.95 25.01
C PRO A 15 18.24 7.70 24.92
N ARG A 16 18.02 8.46 23.84
CA ARG A 16 16.69 8.98 23.52
C ARG A 16 15.77 7.76 23.61
N ALA A 17 14.90 7.72 24.61
CA ALA A 17 13.81 6.78 24.63
C ALA A 17 13.05 7.01 23.32
N ALA A 18 13.18 6.09 22.36
CA ALA A 18 12.30 6.07 21.22
C ALA A 18 10.89 6.11 21.81
N SER A 19 10.11 7.12 21.43
CA SER A 19 8.73 7.25 21.89
C SER A 19 7.99 5.93 21.60
N PRO A 20 7.08 5.44 22.46
CA PRO A 20 6.30 4.23 22.20
C PRO A 20 5.26 4.36 21.08
N LEU A 21 5.13 5.54 20.46
CA LEU A 21 4.18 5.80 19.38
C LEU A 21 4.55 5.18 18.02
N PRO A 22 5.78 5.31 17.48
CA PRO A 22 6.15 4.78 16.17
C PRO A 22 6.08 3.26 16.12
N GLU A 23 6.36 2.59 17.23
CA GLU A 23 6.33 1.12 17.34
C GLU A 23 4.92 0.55 17.27
N LYS A 24 3.92 1.19 17.90
CA LYS A 24 2.50 0.82 17.68
C LYS A 24 2.04 1.06 16.25
N ILE A 25 2.49 2.15 15.61
CA ILE A 25 2.13 2.45 14.22
C ILE A 25 2.75 1.42 13.27
N ALA A 26 4.00 1.00 13.51
CA ALA A 26 4.66 -0.02 12.71
C ALA A 26 3.95 -1.39 12.81
N VAL A 27 3.54 -1.79 14.02
CA VAL A 27 2.78 -3.04 14.22
C VAL A 27 1.42 -2.98 13.52
N LEU A 28 0.69 -1.86 13.64
CA LEU A 28 -0.59 -1.68 12.94
C LEU A 28 -0.42 -1.69 11.41
N LEU A 29 0.69 -1.14 10.90
CA LEU A 29 1.01 -1.15 9.47
C LEU A 29 1.28 -2.58 8.99
N GLU A 30 2.00 -3.39 9.75
CA GLU A 30 2.23 -4.81 9.44
C GLU A 30 0.94 -5.62 9.47
N GLU A 31 0.06 -5.40 10.45
CA GLU A 31 -1.24 -6.06 10.54
C GLU A 31 -2.18 -5.67 9.39
N SER A 32 -2.16 -4.39 9.00
CA SER A 32 -2.98 -3.88 7.89
C SER A 32 -2.63 -4.49 6.53
N ARG A 33 -1.47 -5.15 6.41
CA ARG A 33 -1.01 -5.75 5.16
C ARG A 33 -2.01 -6.77 4.59
N TRP A 34 -2.63 -7.57 5.44
CA TRP A 34 -3.64 -8.55 5.01
C TRP A 34 -4.94 -7.90 4.54
N LEU A 35 -5.38 -6.83 5.22
CA LEU A 35 -6.55 -6.07 4.79
C LEU A 35 -6.32 -5.43 3.43
N ILE A 36 -5.15 -4.82 3.21
CA ILE A 36 -4.77 -4.25 1.92
C ILE A 36 -4.78 -5.34 0.84
N LEU A 37 -4.20 -6.52 1.12
CA LEU A 37 -4.21 -7.64 0.18
C LEU A 37 -5.64 -8.09 -0.18
N ILE A 38 -6.54 -8.17 0.79
CA ILE A 38 -7.94 -8.55 0.55
C ILE A 38 -8.66 -7.49 -0.30
N VAL A 39 -8.45 -6.20 -0.03
CA VAL A 39 -9.02 -5.11 -0.82
C VAL A 39 -8.51 -5.15 -2.26
N VAL A 40 -7.20 -5.34 -2.46
CA VAL A 40 -6.62 -5.48 -3.80
C VAL A 40 -7.14 -6.72 -4.52
N ALA A 41 -7.19 -7.87 -3.84
CA ALA A 41 -7.68 -9.11 -4.43
C ALA A 41 -9.16 -9.04 -4.80
N SER A 42 -10.00 -8.43 -3.95
CA SER A 42 -11.43 -8.24 -4.24
C SER A 42 -11.64 -7.24 -5.38
N PHE A 43 -10.87 -6.15 -5.42
CA PHE A 43 -10.89 -5.21 -6.55
C PHE A 43 -10.52 -5.92 -7.86
N LEU A 44 -9.46 -6.72 -7.86
CA LEU A 44 -9.04 -7.52 -9.01
C LEU A 44 -10.11 -8.54 -9.42
N ALA A 45 -10.72 -9.24 -8.47
CA ALA A 45 -11.77 -10.21 -8.75
C ALA A 45 -12.98 -9.54 -9.43
N LEU A 46 -13.41 -8.36 -8.95
CA LEU A 46 -14.47 -7.57 -9.58
C LEU A 46 -14.07 -7.08 -10.98
N SER A 47 -12.83 -6.63 -11.10
CA SER A 47 -12.22 -6.17 -12.36
C SER A 47 -12.28 -7.25 -13.44
N PHE A 48 -11.91 -8.50 -13.09
CA PHE A 48 -11.94 -9.64 -14.02
C PHE A 48 -13.34 -10.16 -14.27
N TRP A 49 -14.17 -10.25 -13.23
CA TRP A 49 -15.53 -10.77 -13.36
C TRP A 49 -16.38 -9.94 -14.32
N GLY A 50 -16.24 -8.61 -14.26
CA GLY A 50 -16.94 -7.69 -15.16
C GLY A 50 -16.11 -7.24 -16.36
N TYR A 51 -15.11 -8.02 -16.79
CA TYR A 51 -14.38 -7.72 -18.02
C TYR A 51 -15.32 -7.76 -19.23
N ASN A 52 -15.33 -6.68 -20.01
CA ASN A 52 -16.07 -6.58 -21.26
C ASN A 52 -15.16 -5.90 -22.31
N PRO A 53 -14.94 -6.50 -23.49
CA PRO A 53 -14.13 -5.90 -24.57
C PRO A 53 -14.70 -4.59 -25.14
N GLU A 54 -15.97 -4.25 -24.84
CA GLU A 54 -16.56 -2.95 -25.20
C GLU A 54 -16.18 -1.83 -24.23
N ASP A 55 -15.59 -2.14 -23.08
CA ASP A 55 -15.09 -1.14 -22.13
C ASP A 55 -13.73 -0.58 -22.54
N PRO A 56 -13.41 0.69 -22.26
CA PRO A 56 -12.17 1.32 -22.68
C PRO A 56 -10.96 0.73 -21.93
N GLY A 57 -9.99 0.24 -22.68
CA GLY A 57 -8.76 -0.38 -22.20
C GLY A 57 -7.49 0.42 -22.54
N TRP A 58 -6.34 -0.11 -22.14
CA TRP A 58 -5.03 0.40 -22.54
C TRP A 58 -4.74 0.09 -24.01
N SER A 59 -5.15 -1.09 -24.50
CA SER A 59 -4.97 -1.51 -25.89
C SER A 59 -6.01 -0.89 -26.82
N HIS A 60 -7.25 -0.70 -26.35
CA HIS A 60 -8.36 -0.19 -27.15
C HIS A 60 -9.07 0.99 -26.48
N ALA A 61 -8.89 2.18 -27.04
CA ALA A 61 -9.60 3.39 -26.63
C ALA A 61 -11.01 3.43 -27.25
N VAL A 62 -11.94 2.66 -26.71
CA VAL A 62 -13.36 2.72 -27.09
C VAL A 62 -14.02 3.94 -26.44
N TYR A 63 -14.62 4.83 -27.24
CA TYR A 63 -15.43 5.93 -26.74
C TYR A 63 -16.84 5.43 -26.39
N THR A 64 -16.95 4.71 -25.27
CA THR A 64 -18.25 4.34 -24.71
C THR A 64 -18.62 5.25 -23.54
N THR A 65 -19.88 5.69 -23.52
CA THR A 65 -20.46 6.50 -22.44
C THR A 65 -20.89 5.62 -21.26
N THR A 66 -21.04 4.31 -21.47
CA THR A 66 -21.52 3.34 -20.49
C THR A 66 -20.42 2.31 -20.19
N LEU A 67 -19.97 2.29 -18.93
CA LEU A 67 -19.01 1.32 -18.41
C LEU A 67 -19.77 0.10 -17.88
N HIS A 68 -19.40 -1.10 -18.34
CA HIS A 68 -19.99 -2.35 -17.88
C HIS A 68 -19.22 -2.95 -16.70
N ASN A 69 -17.92 -2.67 -16.58
CA ASN A 69 -17.12 -3.16 -15.47
C ASN A 69 -17.58 -2.55 -14.13
N PRO A 70 -17.95 -3.37 -13.12
CA PRO A 70 -18.38 -2.88 -11.82
C PRO A 70 -17.27 -2.21 -11.02
N ALA A 71 -16.00 -2.49 -11.34
CA ALA A 71 -14.84 -1.75 -10.83
C ALA A 71 -14.56 -0.45 -11.63
N GLY A 72 -15.47 -0.08 -12.53
CA GLY A 72 -15.45 1.15 -13.31
C GLY A 72 -14.33 1.19 -14.34
N ARG A 73 -13.94 2.40 -14.75
CA ARG A 73 -12.91 2.63 -15.76
C ARG A 73 -11.52 2.10 -15.35
N SER A 74 -11.19 2.23 -14.07
CA SER A 74 -9.93 1.67 -13.52
C SER A 74 -9.91 0.15 -13.56
N GLY A 75 -11.05 -0.50 -13.32
CA GLY A 75 -11.18 -1.95 -13.45
C GLY A 75 -11.11 -2.43 -14.90
N ALA A 76 -11.81 -1.74 -15.81
CA ALA A 76 -11.71 -2.04 -17.25
C ALA A 76 -10.26 -1.96 -17.75
N TRP A 77 -9.55 -0.90 -17.38
CA TRP A 77 -8.15 -0.70 -17.74
C TRP A 77 -7.22 -1.76 -17.12
N LEU A 78 -7.41 -2.10 -15.85
CA LEU A 78 -6.58 -3.09 -15.17
C LEU A 78 -6.83 -4.51 -15.69
N ALA A 79 -8.09 -4.84 -15.99
CA ALA A 79 -8.46 -6.13 -16.58
C ALA A 79 -7.87 -6.28 -17.98
N ASP A 80 -7.91 -5.24 -18.80
CA ASP A 80 -7.26 -5.20 -20.13
C ASP A 80 -5.75 -5.42 -20.02
N LEU A 81 -5.08 -4.75 -19.07
CA LEU A 81 -3.64 -4.91 -18.84
C LEU A 81 -3.26 -6.33 -18.37
N MET A 82 -4.06 -6.93 -17.49
CA MET A 82 -3.78 -8.28 -16.95
C MET A 82 -4.19 -9.41 -17.88
N LEU A 83 -5.24 -9.23 -18.69
CA LEU A 83 -5.67 -10.20 -19.70
C LEU A 83 -4.91 -10.06 -21.02
N TYR A 84 -4.25 -8.92 -21.25
CA TYR A 84 -3.43 -8.64 -22.44
C TYR A 84 -4.20 -8.91 -23.74
N VAL A 85 -5.39 -8.33 -23.84
CA VAL A 85 -6.32 -8.48 -24.99
C VAL A 85 -6.33 -7.22 -25.87
#